data_AF-A0A2M7BK01-F1
#
_entry.id   AF-A0A2M7BK01-F1
#
_cell.length_a   1.000
_cell.length_b   1.000
_cell.length_c   1.000
_cell.angle_alpha   90.00
_cell.angle_beta   90.00
_cell.angle_gamma   90.00
#
_symmetry.space_group_name_H-M   'P 1'
#
loop_
_entity.id
_entity.type
_entity.pdbx_description
1 polymer ?
#
loop_
_entity_poly.entity_id
_entity_poly.type
_entity_poly.pdbx_seq_one_letter_code
_entity_poly.pdbx_strand_id
1 'polypeptide(L)'
;MGEEAVMRAVILIGHGSRVAGADDDMEKIAAGLRAKLGGIVATCRMSGRGIPFDEAFDQCVRQGAKSVIVLPYFLHFGVHLREDIPKMIRKAARRSPEVRLVLGKHLGYDDALVNLVAKRIGESEGLCEGKGGTAPLFFLFLVVSLCALPTPAFAMHISEGILPISWAVLWYAVALPFVAWGLRDLRRRSEETPWFKPLVGLVGAAVFLISCMPIPVPSAGTCSHPSGTGIAAILIGPGLTAVVTSIALTLQALFLAHGGITTLGANIVSMGVAGAWVGWGVFTASRRLGLPWFAAAFLAGMLSDWATYATTSLELAAALHGDGSFTTMFSLILLAFVPTQLPLGILEGFLCAGVLKFIRNRRPELLQTVPAGGTA
;
A
#
# COMPACT_ATOMS: atom_id res chain seq x y z
N MET A 1 34.66 -47.89 -22.47
CA MET A 1 34.99 -46.65 -23.23
C MET A 1 34.43 -45.49 -22.43
N GLY A 2 35.28 -44.82 -21.65
CA GLY A 2 34.84 -43.69 -20.83
C GLY A 2 34.59 -42.49 -21.72
N GLU A 3 33.39 -41.91 -21.65
CA GLU A 3 33.15 -40.56 -22.17
C GLU A 3 34.13 -39.62 -21.47
N GLU A 4 34.99 -38.93 -22.23
CA GLU A 4 35.71 -37.77 -21.70
C GLU A 4 34.68 -36.85 -21.06
N ALA A 5 34.80 -36.64 -19.75
CA ALA A 5 33.92 -35.74 -19.01
C ALA A 5 34.09 -34.33 -19.57
N VAL A 6 33.21 -33.95 -20.51
CA VAL A 6 33.19 -32.62 -21.10
C VAL A 6 33.11 -31.60 -19.96
N MET A 7 34.14 -30.77 -19.81
CA MET A 7 34.20 -29.74 -18.78
C MET A 7 32.96 -28.84 -18.90
N ARG A 8 32.04 -29.03 -17.95
CA ARG A 8 30.72 -28.38 -17.93
C ARG A 8 30.69 -27.32 -16.84
N ALA A 9 30.24 -26.13 -17.20
CA ALA A 9 29.95 -25.05 -16.26
C ALA A 9 28.44 -24.84 -16.10
N VAL A 10 28.06 -24.29 -14.95
CA VAL A 10 26.70 -23.83 -14.66
C VAL A 10 26.76 -22.34 -14.32
N ILE A 11 25.93 -21.54 -14.97
CA ILE A 11 25.70 -20.14 -14.62
C ILE A 11 24.31 -20.03 -14.00
N LEU A 12 24.25 -19.75 -12.70
CA LEU A 12 23.01 -19.36 -12.03
C LEU A 12 22.71 -17.89 -12.35
N ILE A 13 21.62 -17.61 -13.05
CA ILE A 13 21.23 -16.24 -13.42
C ILE A 13 19.99 -15.79 -12.63
N GLY A 14 20.11 -14.66 -11.92
CA GLY A 14 19.02 -14.03 -11.16
C GLY A 14 18.84 -12.54 -11.49
N HIS A 15 17.77 -11.92 -10.98
CA HIS A 15 17.47 -10.50 -11.22
C HIS A 15 18.57 -9.58 -10.66
N GLY A 16 19.14 -9.98 -9.52
CA GLY A 16 20.02 -9.15 -8.71
C GLY A 16 19.27 -8.09 -7.91
N SER A 17 19.92 -7.60 -6.85
CA SER A 17 19.38 -6.55 -5.99
C SER A 17 20.32 -5.34 -5.93
N ARG A 18 19.75 -4.17 -5.63
CA ARG A 18 20.53 -2.96 -5.29
C ARG A 18 20.83 -2.88 -3.79
N VAL A 19 20.20 -3.73 -2.98
CA VAL A 19 20.36 -3.80 -1.52
C VAL A 19 21.58 -4.66 -1.18
N ALA A 20 22.48 -4.14 -0.35
CA ALA A 20 23.65 -4.89 0.12
C ALA A 20 23.21 -6.14 0.91
N GLY A 21 23.82 -7.29 0.65
CA GLY A 21 23.53 -8.58 1.31
C GLY A 21 22.31 -9.35 0.77
N ALA A 22 21.46 -8.74 -0.06
CA ALA A 22 20.28 -9.41 -0.61
C ALA A 22 20.61 -10.55 -1.59
N ASP A 23 21.84 -10.58 -2.11
CA ASP A 23 22.30 -11.60 -3.05
C ASP A 23 23.15 -12.70 -2.39
N ASP A 24 23.38 -12.63 -1.08
CA ASP A 24 24.21 -13.59 -0.33
C ASP A 24 23.62 -15.00 -0.40
N ASP A 25 22.29 -15.10 -0.47
CA ASP A 25 21.61 -16.39 -0.53
C ASP A 25 21.82 -17.10 -1.86
N MET A 26 21.87 -16.37 -2.99
CA MET A 26 22.17 -16.99 -4.29
C MET A 26 23.62 -17.51 -4.33
N GLU A 27 24.56 -16.81 -3.68
CA GLU A 27 25.94 -17.29 -3.57
C GLU A 27 26.05 -18.52 -2.66
N LYS A 28 25.29 -18.59 -1.55
CA LYS A 28 25.21 -19.80 -0.71
C LYS A 28 24.68 -20.99 -1.50
N ILE A 29 23.66 -20.79 -2.34
CA ILE A 29 23.16 -21.83 -3.24
C ILE A 29 24.23 -22.25 -4.24
N ALA A 30 24.93 -21.29 -4.86
CA ALA A 30 26.03 -21.57 -5.78
C ALA A 30 27.15 -22.39 -5.11
N ALA A 31 27.55 -22.02 -3.89
CA ALA A 31 28.52 -22.77 -3.10
C ALA A 31 28.05 -24.21 -2.80
N GLY A 32 26.78 -24.37 -2.42
CA GLY A 32 26.17 -25.69 -2.24
C GLY A 32 26.17 -26.54 -3.52
N LEU A 33 25.93 -25.93 -4.68
CA LEU A 33 26.01 -26.61 -5.98
C LEU A 33 27.45 -26.99 -6.34
N ARG A 34 28.44 -26.12 -6.09
CA ARG A 34 29.86 -26.45 -6.31
C ARG A 34 30.27 -27.69 -5.52
N ALA A 35 29.84 -27.76 -4.25
CA ALA A 35 30.11 -28.90 -3.39
C ALA A 35 29.41 -30.19 -3.86
N LYS A 36 28.19 -30.11 -4.40
CA LYS A 36 27.42 -31.29 -4.86
C LYS A 36 27.81 -31.80 -6.24
N LEU A 37 28.05 -30.91 -7.19
CA LEU A 37 28.21 -31.27 -8.60
C LEU A 37 29.66 -31.47 -9.02
N GLY A 38 30.64 -30.92 -8.28
CA GLY A 38 32.05 -31.01 -8.63
C GLY A 38 32.33 -30.38 -10.00
N GLY A 39 32.37 -29.04 -10.07
CA GLY A 39 32.60 -28.35 -11.35
C GLY A 39 32.51 -26.83 -11.24
N ILE A 40 32.53 -26.17 -12.40
CA ILE A 40 32.50 -24.70 -12.49
C ILE A 40 31.06 -24.23 -12.28
N VAL A 41 30.80 -23.50 -11.20
CA VAL A 41 29.51 -22.81 -10.98
C VAL A 41 29.79 -21.32 -10.81
N ALA A 42 29.21 -20.51 -11.67
CA ALA A 42 29.25 -19.06 -11.59
C ALA A 42 27.86 -18.48 -11.31
N THR A 43 27.83 -17.30 -10.72
CA THR A 43 26.59 -16.53 -10.53
C THR A 43 26.57 -15.32 -11.44
N CYS A 44 25.43 -15.03 -12.02
CA CYS A 44 25.17 -13.89 -12.88
C CYS A 44 23.99 -13.08 -12.34
N ARG A 45 24.09 -11.75 -12.39
CA ARG A 45 22.98 -10.84 -12.04
C ARG A 45 22.59 -10.00 -13.25
N MET A 46 21.28 -9.89 -13.51
CA MET A 46 20.76 -9.09 -14.62
C MET A 46 20.74 -7.59 -14.32
N SER A 47 20.74 -7.21 -13.03
CA SER A 47 20.76 -5.82 -12.57
C SER A 47 21.47 -5.70 -11.21
N GLY A 48 21.82 -4.48 -10.82
CA GLY A 48 22.43 -4.21 -9.50
C GLY A 48 23.97 -4.33 -9.49
N ARG A 49 24.55 -4.68 -8.33
CA ARG A 49 26.00 -4.67 -8.08
C ARG A 49 26.69 -6.05 -8.27
N GLY A 50 26.11 -6.94 -9.08
CA GLY A 50 26.66 -8.28 -9.32
C GLY A 50 27.45 -8.43 -10.60
N ILE A 51 28.01 -9.63 -10.81
CA ILE A 51 28.71 -9.99 -12.05
C ILE A 51 27.70 -10.08 -13.20
N PRO A 52 27.86 -9.31 -14.29
CA PRO A 52 26.99 -9.38 -15.46
C PRO A 52 27.22 -10.68 -16.24
N PHE A 53 26.25 -11.05 -17.08
CA PHE A 53 26.28 -12.32 -17.83
C PHE A 53 27.55 -12.51 -18.68
N ASP A 54 27.95 -11.48 -19.41
CA ASP A 54 29.09 -11.56 -20.32
C ASP A 54 30.39 -11.88 -19.55
N GLU A 55 30.56 -11.35 -18.34
CA GLU A 55 31.73 -11.59 -17.49
C GLU A 55 31.68 -12.96 -16.82
N ALA A 56 30.52 -13.37 -16.30
CA ALA A 56 30.33 -14.71 -15.73
C ALA A 56 30.58 -15.81 -16.77
N PHE A 57 30.16 -15.57 -18.02
CA PHE A 57 30.44 -16.47 -19.14
C PHE A 57 31.94 -16.54 -19.44
N ASP A 58 32.62 -15.40 -19.56
CA ASP A 58 34.06 -15.37 -19.84
C ASP A 58 34.89 -16.06 -18.74
N GLN A 59 34.47 -15.95 -17.48
CA GLN A 59 35.07 -16.68 -16.37
C GLN A 59 34.93 -18.21 -16.54
N CYS A 60 33.77 -18.69 -16.98
CA CYS A 60 33.55 -20.11 -17.24
C CYS A 60 34.43 -20.62 -18.39
N VAL A 61 34.52 -19.85 -19.49
CA VAL A 61 35.34 -20.22 -20.65
C VAL A 61 36.83 -20.26 -20.28
N ARG A 62 37.32 -19.26 -19.52
CA ARG A 62 38.72 -19.25 -19.03
C ARG A 62 39.07 -20.43 -18.15
N GLN A 63 38.10 -20.99 -17.43
CA GLN A 63 38.27 -22.20 -16.63
C GLN A 63 38.18 -23.50 -17.45
N GLY A 64 38.08 -23.41 -18.79
CA GLY A 64 38.11 -24.54 -19.71
C GLY A 64 36.74 -25.15 -20.01
N ALA A 65 35.63 -24.46 -19.69
CA ALA A 65 34.30 -24.97 -19.97
C ALA A 65 34.05 -25.10 -21.49
N LYS A 66 33.68 -26.31 -21.94
CA LYS A 66 33.25 -26.61 -23.31
C LYS A 66 31.73 -26.65 -23.46
N SER A 67 31.01 -26.74 -22.34
CA SER A 67 29.56 -26.56 -22.29
C SER A 67 29.15 -25.75 -21.07
N VAL A 68 28.22 -24.81 -21.25
CA VAL A 68 27.72 -23.92 -20.20
C VAL A 68 26.20 -24.04 -20.12
N ILE A 69 25.69 -24.47 -18.97
CA ILE A 69 24.24 -24.45 -18.69
C ILE A 69 23.91 -23.16 -17.96
N VAL A 70 23.08 -22.32 -18.59
CA VAL A 70 22.52 -21.13 -17.97
C VAL A 70 21.22 -21.54 -17.30
N LEU A 71 21.23 -21.60 -15.96
CA LEU A 71 20.08 -22.01 -15.15
C LEU A 71 19.39 -20.77 -14.56
N PRO A 72 18.16 -20.44 -14.98
CA PRO A 72 17.44 -19.29 -14.44
C PRO A 72 16.99 -19.54 -13.00
N TYR A 73 17.55 -18.77 -12.06
CA TYR A 73 17.21 -18.82 -10.63
C TYR A 73 15.96 -17.95 -10.36
N PHE A 74 14.83 -18.35 -10.96
CA PHE A 74 13.53 -17.68 -10.81
C PHE A 74 12.43 -18.69 -10.45
N LEU A 75 11.55 -18.32 -9.53
CA LEU A 75 10.39 -19.12 -9.14
C LEU A 75 9.24 -19.06 -10.15
N HIS A 76 9.15 -17.98 -10.93
CA HIS A 76 8.06 -17.75 -11.88
C HIS A 76 8.58 -17.54 -13.29
N PHE A 77 7.79 -17.98 -14.26
CA PHE A 77 8.00 -17.67 -15.67
C PHE A 77 7.61 -16.22 -15.97
N GLY A 78 8.43 -15.50 -16.74
CA GLY A 78 8.20 -14.09 -17.05
C GLY A 78 9.01 -13.60 -18.24
N VAL A 79 8.92 -12.29 -18.52
CA VAL A 79 9.52 -11.64 -19.70
C VAL A 79 11.02 -11.91 -19.81
N HIS A 80 11.76 -11.93 -18.69
CA HIS A 80 13.19 -12.21 -18.67
C HIS A 80 13.55 -13.58 -19.25
N LEU A 81 12.77 -14.62 -18.96
CA LEU A 81 13.00 -15.97 -19.49
C LEU A 81 12.58 -16.07 -20.95
N ARG A 82 11.51 -15.35 -21.34
CA ARG A 82 10.99 -15.37 -22.71
C ARG A 82 11.92 -14.62 -23.68
N GLU A 83 12.55 -13.54 -23.23
CA GLU A 83 13.24 -12.61 -24.13
C GLU A 83 14.70 -12.32 -23.74
N ASP A 84 14.94 -11.85 -22.52
CA ASP A 84 16.23 -11.24 -22.17
C ASP A 84 17.36 -12.25 -22.08
N ILE A 85 17.15 -13.36 -21.36
CA ILE A 85 18.16 -14.41 -21.21
C ILE A 85 18.47 -15.07 -22.56
N PRO A 86 17.47 -15.44 -23.39
CA PRO A 86 17.74 -15.87 -24.77
C PRO A 86 18.56 -14.87 -25.59
N LYS A 87 18.30 -13.56 -25.48
CA LYS A 87 19.09 -12.51 -26.17
C LYS A 87 20.55 -12.52 -25.69
N MET A 88 20.79 -12.59 -24.38
CA MET A 88 22.14 -12.66 -23.78
C MET A 88 22.89 -13.93 -24.24
N ILE A 89 22.24 -15.09 -24.21
CA ILE A 89 22.83 -16.36 -24.65
C ILE A 89 23.19 -16.31 -26.13
N ARG A 90 22.32 -15.78 -26.99
CA ARG A 90 22.61 -15.64 -28.43
C ARG A 90 23.80 -14.72 -28.69
N LYS A 91 23.96 -13.66 -27.88
CA LYS A 91 25.12 -12.76 -27.97
C LYS A 91 26.42 -13.49 -27.62
N ALA A 92 26.43 -14.22 -26.50
CA ALA A 92 27.60 -15.00 -26.07
C ALA A 92 27.94 -16.14 -27.05
N ALA A 93 26.95 -16.84 -27.58
CA ALA A 93 27.14 -17.93 -28.55
C ALA A 93 27.81 -17.46 -29.86
N ARG A 94 27.57 -16.22 -30.29
CA ARG A 94 28.28 -15.63 -31.44
C ARG A 94 29.74 -15.31 -31.13
N ARG A 95 30.06 -14.99 -29.86
CA ARG A 95 31.40 -14.61 -29.41
C ARG A 95 32.31 -15.83 -29.19
N SER A 96 31.75 -16.97 -28.77
CA SER A 96 32.47 -18.22 -28.53
C SER A 96 31.72 -19.42 -29.15
N PRO A 97 31.77 -19.60 -30.49
CA PRO A 97 31.04 -20.67 -31.19
C PRO A 97 31.43 -22.10 -30.77
N GLU A 98 32.64 -22.26 -30.22
CA GLU A 98 33.19 -23.51 -29.73
C GLU A 98 32.62 -23.97 -28.37
N VAL A 99 31.87 -23.11 -27.68
CA VAL A 99 31.28 -23.41 -26.37
C VAL A 99 29.78 -23.65 -26.51
N ARG A 100 29.33 -24.85 -26.12
CA ARG A 100 27.91 -25.20 -26.18
C ARG A 100 27.12 -24.55 -25.03
N LEU A 101 26.29 -23.56 -25.35
CA LEU A 101 25.38 -22.91 -24.40
C LEU A 101 24.01 -23.60 -24.38
N VAL A 102 23.50 -23.90 -23.18
CA VAL A 102 22.19 -24.53 -22.97
C VAL A 102 21.41 -23.70 -21.96
N LEU A 103 20.19 -23.27 -22.32
CA LEU A 103 19.26 -22.65 -21.38
C LEU A 103 18.52 -23.76 -20.61
N GLY A 104 18.74 -23.81 -19.29
CA GLY A 104 18.04 -24.72 -18.40
C GLY A 104 16.60 -24.27 -18.11
N LYS A 105 15.81 -25.18 -17.54
CA LYS A 105 14.51 -24.81 -16.97
C LYS A 105 14.73 -23.96 -15.72
N HIS A 106 13.90 -22.93 -15.55
CA HIS A 106 13.83 -22.21 -14.28
C HIS A 106 13.30 -23.09 -13.15
N LEU A 107 13.47 -22.66 -11.89
CA LEU A 107 13.05 -23.44 -10.73
C LEU A 107 11.57 -23.81 -10.78
N GLY A 108 10.71 -22.82 -11.08
CA GLY A 108 9.28 -23.08 -11.30
C GLY A 108 8.60 -23.79 -10.12
N TYR A 109 7.55 -24.56 -10.42
CA TYR A 109 6.92 -25.47 -9.45
C TYR A 109 7.75 -26.74 -9.30
N ASP A 110 8.00 -27.15 -8.06
CA ASP A 110 8.62 -28.43 -7.70
C ASP A 110 8.14 -28.82 -6.28
N ASP A 111 7.94 -30.12 -6.00
CA ASP A 111 7.49 -30.58 -4.69
C ASP A 111 8.50 -30.24 -3.57
N ALA A 112 9.79 -30.09 -3.89
CA ALA A 112 10.78 -29.62 -2.93
C ALA A 112 10.52 -28.18 -2.46
N LEU A 113 9.94 -27.32 -3.32
CA LEU A 113 9.53 -25.97 -2.93
C LEU A 113 8.29 -26.01 -2.05
N VAL A 114 7.34 -26.91 -2.31
CA VAL A 114 6.18 -27.13 -1.43
C VAL A 114 6.64 -27.49 -0.03
N ASN A 115 7.57 -28.44 0.08
CA ASN A 115 8.17 -28.85 1.36
C ASN A 115 8.93 -27.72 2.05
N LEU A 116 9.67 -26.89 1.28
CA LEU A 116 10.35 -25.72 1.83
C LEU A 116 9.36 -24.69 2.38
N VAL A 117 8.27 -24.39 1.65
CA VAL A 117 7.22 -23.46 2.10
C VAL A 117 6.52 -24.00 3.35
N ALA A 118 6.17 -25.29 3.38
CA ALA A 118 5.59 -25.93 4.56
C ALA A 118 6.52 -25.82 5.78
N LYS A 119 7.83 -26.02 5.59
CA LYS A 119 8.83 -25.81 6.66
C LYS A 119 8.83 -24.35 7.15
N ARG A 120 8.77 -23.37 6.25
CA ARG A 120 8.72 -21.94 6.63
C ARG A 120 7.45 -21.58 7.40
N ILE A 121 6.31 -22.21 7.07
CA ILE A 121 5.06 -22.05 7.81
C ILE A 121 5.25 -22.56 9.25
N GLY A 122 5.75 -23.77 9.43
CA GLY A 122 6.03 -24.32 10.77
C GLY A 122 7.02 -23.48 11.58
N GLU A 123 8.08 -22.93 10.94
CA GLU A 123 9.00 -21.98 11.58
C GLU A 123 8.30 -20.65 11.99
N SER A 124 7.21 -20.29 11.32
CA SER A 124 6.45 -19.06 11.60
C SER A 124 5.39 -19.25 12.69
N GLU A 125 4.84 -20.45 12.86
CA GLU A 125 3.83 -20.75 13.89
C GLU A 125 4.37 -20.50 15.32
N GLY A 126 5.66 -20.79 15.56
CA GLY A 126 6.32 -20.49 16.83
C GLY A 126 6.47 -18.99 17.14
N LEU A 127 6.24 -18.10 16.17
CA LEU A 127 6.23 -16.65 16.37
C LEU A 127 4.84 -16.13 16.81
N CYS A 128 3.79 -16.95 16.70
CA CYS A 128 2.43 -16.59 17.11
C CYS A 128 2.14 -16.84 18.60
N GLU A 129 2.92 -17.67 19.28
CA GLU A 129 2.78 -17.96 20.73
C GLU A 129 3.39 -16.89 21.64
N GLY A 130 3.18 -15.61 21.31
CA GLY A 130 3.50 -14.48 22.17
C GLY A 130 2.43 -14.24 23.24
N LYS A 131 2.64 -14.78 24.45
CA LYS A 131 2.00 -14.44 25.75
C LYS A 131 0.53 -13.98 25.72
N GLY A 132 -0.37 -14.92 26.03
CA GLY A 132 -1.78 -14.64 26.30
C GLY A 132 -1.98 -13.63 27.44
N GLY A 133 -2.60 -12.50 27.09
CA GLY A 133 -3.21 -11.57 28.04
C GLY A 133 -4.63 -11.24 27.58
N THR A 134 -5.63 -11.76 28.31
CA THR A 134 -7.03 -11.30 28.47
C THR A 134 -7.91 -10.94 27.25
N ALA A 135 -7.41 -10.95 26.01
CA ALA A 135 -8.14 -10.54 24.81
C ALA A 135 -9.34 -11.43 24.40
N PRO A 136 -9.36 -12.77 24.56
CA PRO A 136 -10.38 -13.59 23.90
C PRO A 136 -11.76 -13.50 24.57
N LEU A 137 -11.81 -13.30 25.89
CA LEU A 137 -13.09 -13.20 26.61
C LEU A 137 -13.80 -11.87 26.35
N PHE A 138 -13.03 -10.78 26.25
CA PHE A 138 -13.56 -9.47 25.85
C PHE A 138 -14.04 -9.48 24.39
N PHE A 139 -13.28 -10.13 23.50
CA PHE A 139 -13.64 -10.25 22.09
C PHE A 139 -14.90 -11.10 21.89
N LEU A 140 -15.05 -12.20 22.64
CA LEU A 140 -16.23 -13.05 22.59
C LEU A 140 -17.47 -12.35 23.17
N PHE A 141 -17.32 -11.64 24.30
CA PHE A 141 -18.40 -10.83 24.88
C PHE A 141 -18.85 -9.71 23.93
N LEU A 142 -17.90 -9.04 23.27
CA LEU A 142 -18.15 -8.02 22.26
C LEU A 142 -18.95 -8.61 21.07
N VAL A 143 -18.51 -9.75 20.53
CA VAL A 143 -19.17 -10.40 19.38
C VAL A 143 -20.59 -10.85 19.71
N VAL A 144 -20.81 -11.45 20.88
CA VAL A 144 -22.17 -11.88 21.30
C VAL A 144 -23.09 -10.69 21.53
N SER A 145 -22.57 -9.59 22.10
CA SER A 145 -23.36 -8.37 22.31
C SER A 145 -23.65 -7.61 21.00
N LEU A 146 -22.81 -7.78 19.97
CA LEU A 146 -22.95 -7.18 18.64
C LEU A 146 -24.02 -7.86 17.76
N CYS A 147 -24.34 -9.13 18.00
CA CYS A 147 -25.28 -9.88 17.16
C CYS A 147 -26.76 -9.75 17.60
N ALA A 148 -27.06 -9.05 18.70
CA ALA A 148 -28.35 -9.18 19.37
C ALA A 148 -29.44 -8.15 18.99
N LEU A 149 -29.20 -7.12 18.16
CA LEU A 149 -30.21 -6.06 17.93
C LEU A 149 -30.22 -5.53 16.48
N PRO A 150 -31.38 -5.54 15.76
CA PRO A 150 -31.50 -5.01 14.41
C PRO A 150 -32.17 -3.62 14.38
N THR A 151 -31.48 -2.57 13.92
CA THR A 151 -32.06 -1.23 13.64
C THR A 151 -31.25 -0.42 12.60
N PRO A 152 -31.82 0.62 11.94
CA PRO A 152 -31.27 1.22 10.72
C PRO A 152 -30.08 2.16 10.95
N ALA A 153 -29.22 2.23 9.94
CA ALA A 153 -27.94 2.95 9.95
C ALA A 153 -28.06 4.44 9.60
N PHE A 154 -27.50 5.31 10.46
CA PHE A 154 -27.18 6.70 10.13
C PHE A 154 -25.80 6.77 9.45
N ALA A 155 -25.75 7.37 8.26
CA ALA A 155 -24.61 7.32 7.35
C ALA A 155 -23.49 8.31 7.71
N MET A 156 -22.25 7.90 7.45
CA MET A 156 -21.03 8.70 7.62
C MET A 156 -20.85 9.76 6.51
N HIS A 157 -21.51 9.56 5.37
CA HIS A 157 -21.63 10.52 4.28
C HIS A 157 -23.03 11.14 4.29
N ILE A 158 -23.16 12.37 3.81
CA ILE A 158 -24.46 12.96 3.54
C ILE A 158 -25.13 12.14 2.43
N SER A 159 -26.26 11.50 2.75
CA SER A 159 -26.97 10.63 1.81
C SER A 159 -27.67 11.43 0.72
N GLU A 160 -27.96 10.75 -0.39
CA GLU A 160 -28.72 11.31 -1.51
C GLU A 160 -30.01 12.01 -1.06
N GLY A 161 -30.28 13.18 -1.64
CA GLY A 161 -31.51 13.94 -1.40
C GLY A 161 -31.63 14.67 -0.05
N ILE A 162 -30.64 14.61 0.84
CA ILE A 162 -30.68 15.37 2.11
C ILE A 162 -30.52 16.88 1.88
N LEU A 163 -29.66 17.29 0.94
CA LEU A 163 -29.38 18.70 0.71
C LEU A 163 -30.33 19.29 -0.35
N PRO A 164 -30.86 20.50 -0.12
CA PRO A 164 -31.53 21.25 -1.18
C PRO A 164 -30.59 21.50 -2.37
N ILE A 165 -31.13 21.56 -3.58
CA ILE A 165 -30.35 21.69 -4.83
C ILE A 165 -29.41 22.90 -4.80
N SER A 166 -29.83 24.03 -4.24
CA SER A 166 -28.99 25.23 -4.09
C SER A 166 -27.72 24.97 -3.28
N TRP A 167 -27.85 24.24 -2.17
CA TRP A 167 -26.72 23.83 -1.32
C TRP A 167 -25.85 22.77 -1.99
N ALA A 168 -26.46 21.79 -2.67
CA ALA A 168 -25.72 20.81 -3.46
C ALA A 168 -24.80 21.49 -4.51
N VAL A 169 -25.35 22.44 -5.28
CA VAL A 169 -24.59 23.21 -6.28
C VAL A 169 -23.48 24.04 -5.62
N LEU A 170 -23.77 24.69 -4.49
CA LEU A 170 -22.77 25.46 -3.74
C LEU A 170 -21.58 24.58 -3.35
N TRP A 171 -21.82 23.41 -2.76
CA TRP A 171 -20.73 22.55 -2.30
C TRP A 171 -19.92 21.95 -3.46
N TYR A 172 -20.54 21.68 -4.60
CA TYR A 172 -19.80 21.36 -5.83
C TYR A 172 -18.89 22.52 -6.28
N ALA A 173 -19.39 23.75 -6.25
CA ALA A 173 -18.60 24.93 -6.58
C ALA A 173 -17.43 25.13 -5.61
N VAL A 174 -17.61 24.82 -4.32
CA VAL A 174 -16.55 24.86 -3.30
C VAL A 174 -15.53 23.73 -3.50
N ALA A 175 -15.97 22.50 -3.83
CA ALA A 175 -15.09 21.35 -4.05
C ALA A 175 -14.19 21.51 -5.29
N LEU A 176 -14.73 22.10 -6.36
CA LEU A 176 -14.11 22.11 -7.69
C LEU A 176 -12.70 22.72 -7.72
N PRO A 177 -12.40 23.88 -7.09
CA PRO A 177 -11.05 24.42 -7.03
C PRO A 177 -10.02 23.48 -6.40
N PHE A 178 -10.39 22.75 -5.34
CA PHE A 178 -9.48 21.83 -4.66
C PHE A 178 -9.18 20.60 -5.49
N VAL A 179 -10.21 20.02 -6.12
CA VAL A 179 -10.05 18.87 -7.04
C VAL A 179 -9.24 19.30 -8.27
N ALA A 180 -9.53 20.46 -8.85
CA ALA A 180 -8.79 20.99 -9.99
C ALA A 180 -7.32 21.26 -9.64
N TRP A 181 -7.04 21.80 -8.44
CA TRP A 181 -5.68 21.98 -7.95
C TRP A 181 -4.96 20.64 -7.75
N GLY A 182 -5.63 19.65 -7.15
CA GLY A 182 -5.09 18.30 -7.01
C GLY A 182 -4.75 17.64 -8.35
N LEU A 183 -5.60 17.78 -9.37
CA LEU A 183 -5.33 17.27 -10.72
C LEU A 183 -4.13 17.96 -11.38
N ARG A 184 -3.96 19.28 -11.18
CA ARG A 184 -2.78 20.02 -11.63
C ARG A 184 -1.52 19.55 -10.90
N ASP A 185 -1.58 19.35 -9.59
CA ASP A 185 -0.45 18.84 -8.80
C ASP A 185 -0.08 17.41 -9.21
N LEU A 186 -1.06 16.55 -9.50
CA LEU A 186 -0.83 15.22 -10.05
C LEU A 186 -0.05 15.28 -11.37
N ARG A 187 -0.51 16.14 -12.29
CA ARG A 187 0.13 16.32 -13.59
C ARG A 187 1.58 16.74 -13.43
N ARG A 188 1.83 17.81 -12.68
CA ARG A 188 3.17 18.35 -12.41
C ARG A 188 4.10 17.31 -11.80
N ARG A 189 3.71 16.66 -10.70
CA ARG A 189 4.56 15.66 -10.02
C ARG A 189 4.77 14.40 -10.86
N SER A 190 3.81 14.05 -11.72
CA SER A 190 3.96 12.89 -12.62
C SER A 190 4.91 13.11 -13.78
N GLU A 191 5.10 14.38 -14.19
CA GLU A 191 6.07 14.77 -15.21
C GLU A 191 7.50 14.75 -14.62
N GLU A 192 7.65 15.18 -13.35
CA GLU A 192 8.91 15.09 -12.60
C GLU A 192 9.26 13.63 -12.25
N THR A 193 8.27 12.81 -11.89
CA THR A 193 8.44 11.46 -11.35
C THR A 193 7.43 10.47 -11.95
N PRO A 194 7.82 9.66 -12.94
CA PRO A 194 6.89 8.76 -13.65
C PRO A 194 6.18 7.71 -12.76
N TRP A 195 6.81 7.26 -11.67
CA TRP A 195 6.21 6.29 -10.75
C TRP A 195 5.17 6.90 -9.80
N PHE A 196 5.01 8.21 -9.79
CA PHE A 196 4.10 8.91 -8.86
C PHE A 196 2.63 8.65 -9.18
N LYS A 197 2.26 8.57 -10.47
CA LYS A 197 0.89 8.21 -10.90
C LYS A 197 0.46 6.82 -10.38
N PRO A 198 1.26 5.75 -10.58
CA PRO A 198 0.97 4.45 -9.97
C PRO A 198 0.84 4.49 -8.45
N LEU A 199 1.67 5.27 -7.75
CA LEU A 199 1.58 5.42 -6.29
C LEU A 199 0.24 6.04 -5.86
N VAL A 200 -0.18 7.12 -6.50
CA VAL A 200 -1.46 7.77 -6.21
C VAL A 200 -2.63 6.81 -6.47
N GLY A 201 -2.55 6.02 -7.56
CA GLY A 201 -3.53 4.96 -7.84
C GLY A 201 -3.57 3.88 -6.76
N LEU A 202 -2.40 3.41 -6.28
CA LEU A 202 -2.31 2.43 -5.20
C LEU A 202 -2.89 2.96 -3.89
N VAL A 203 -2.54 4.19 -3.51
CA VAL A 203 -3.07 4.84 -2.30
C VAL A 203 -4.58 5.03 -2.44
N GLY A 204 -5.08 5.45 -3.60
CA GLY A 204 -6.51 5.60 -3.81
C GLY A 204 -7.29 4.29 -3.77
N ALA A 205 -6.75 3.22 -4.34
CA ALA A 205 -7.34 1.89 -4.22
C ALA A 205 -7.35 1.41 -2.76
N ALA A 206 -6.26 1.61 -2.02
CA ALA A 206 -6.17 1.23 -0.61
C ALA A 206 -7.16 2.02 0.26
N VAL A 207 -7.26 3.33 0.07
CA VAL A 207 -8.21 4.19 0.79
C VAL A 207 -9.65 3.76 0.50
N PHE A 208 -10.00 3.53 -0.76
CA PHE A 208 -11.32 3.03 -1.15
C PHE A 208 -11.63 1.65 -0.52
N LEU A 209 -10.67 0.73 -0.51
CA LEU A 209 -10.87 -0.59 0.09
C LEU A 209 -11.06 -0.50 1.61
N ILE A 210 -10.26 0.33 2.28
CA ILE A 210 -10.39 0.58 3.71
C ILE A 210 -11.76 1.19 4.02
N SER A 211 -12.23 2.15 3.22
CA SER A 211 -13.55 2.77 3.37
C SER A 211 -14.72 1.86 3.01
N CYS A 212 -14.45 0.67 2.47
CA CYS A 212 -15.46 -0.36 2.27
C CYS A 212 -15.53 -1.37 3.44
N MET A 213 -14.64 -1.27 4.44
CA MET A 213 -14.59 -2.22 5.56
C MET A 213 -15.57 -1.81 6.67
N PRO A 214 -16.68 -2.55 6.90
CA PRO A 214 -17.64 -2.19 7.93
C PRO A 214 -17.09 -2.49 9.32
N ILE A 215 -17.17 -1.50 10.20
CA ILE A 215 -16.81 -1.57 11.60
C ILE A 215 -18.09 -1.33 12.41
N PRO A 216 -18.61 -2.35 13.12
CA PRO A 216 -19.84 -2.18 13.89
C PRO A 216 -19.62 -1.22 15.06
N VAL A 217 -20.56 -0.32 15.28
CA VAL A 217 -20.54 0.70 16.34
C VAL A 217 -21.61 0.37 17.38
N PRO A 218 -21.24 -0.22 18.54
CA PRO A 218 -22.20 -0.73 19.52
C PRO A 218 -23.12 0.34 20.11
N SER A 219 -22.64 1.58 20.22
CA SER A 219 -23.34 2.71 20.85
C SER A 219 -24.50 3.25 20.02
N ALA A 220 -24.50 3.04 18.70
CA ALA A 220 -25.53 3.57 17.80
C ALA A 220 -26.30 2.50 17.02
N GLY A 221 -25.92 1.22 17.15
CA GLY A 221 -26.52 0.14 16.36
C GLY A 221 -26.27 0.31 14.85
N THR A 222 -25.22 1.03 14.47
CA THR A 222 -24.86 1.30 13.08
C THR A 222 -23.51 0.66 12.75
N CYS A 223 -23.19 0.54 11.46
CA CYS A 223 -21.83 0.26 11.02
C CYS A 223 -21.19 1.56 10.53
N SER A 224 -19.95 1.80 10.94
CA SER A 224 -19.11 2.84 10.39
C SER A 224 -18.02 2.22 9.51
N HIS A 225 -17.19 3.03 8.88
CA HIS A 225 -16.01 2.56 8.16
C HIS A 225 -14.89 3.60 8.29
N PRO A 226 -13.62 3.21 8.24
CA PRO A 226 -12.54 4.18 8.23
C PRO A 226 -12.49 4.91 6.89
N SER A 227 -12.47 6.23 6.91
CA SER A 227 -12.27 7.08 5.73
C SER A 227 -10.86 6.95 5.14
N GLY A 228 -9.83 6.72 5.98
CA GLY A 228 -8.44 6.62 5.51
C GLY A 228 -7.86 7.95 4.98
N THR A 229 -8.57 9.06 5.15
CA THR A 229 -8.19 10.40 4.68
C THR A 229 -6.86 10.85 5.27
N GLY A 230 -6.63 10.65 6.58
CA GLY A 230 -5.37 11.01 7.23
C GLY A 230 -4.16 10.29 6.63
N ILE A 231 -4.33 9.01 6.25
CA ILE A 231 -3.27 8.22 5.61
C ILE A 231 -2.94 8.81 4.23
N ALA A 232 -3.96 9.05 3.42
CA ALA A 232 -3.80 9.65 2.09
C ALA A 232 -3.13 11.03 2.17
N ALA A 233 -3.62 11.87 3.08
CA ALA A 233 -3.13 13.23 3.26
C ALA A 233 -1.64 13.26 3.59
N ILE A 234 -1.15 12.33 4.40
CA ILE A 234 0.28 12.24 4.74
C ILE A 234 1.09 11.70 3.56
N LEU A 235 0.64 10.65 2.88
CA LEU A 235 1.40 9.96 1.84
C LEU A 235 1.50 10.74 0.52
N ILE A 236 0.36 11.25 0.03
CA ILE A 236 0.25 11.90 -1.28
C ILE A 236 -0.05 13.40 -1.17
N GLY A 237 -0.33 13.91 0.02
CA GLY A 237 -0.63 15.32 0.25
C GLY A 237 -2.12 15.66 0.15
N PRO A 238 -2.55 16.81 0.69
CA PRO A 238 -3.96 17.16 0.81
C PRO A 238 -4.64 17.41 -0.55
N GLY A 239 -3.94 18.02 -1.51
CA GLY A 239 -4.49 18.28 -2.85
C GLY A 239 -4.85 16.99 -3.61
N LEU A 240 -3.97 15.99 -3.58
CA LEU A 240 -4.23 14.70 -4.23
C LEU A 240 -5.23 13.85 -3.46
N THR A 241 -5.31 14.02 -2.15
CA THR A 241 -6.33 13.37 -1.32
C THR A 241 -7.72 13.81 -1.74
N ALA A 242 -7.94 15.09 -2.08
CA ALA A 242 -9.22 15.56 -2.61
C ALA A 242 -9.61 14.85 -3.92
N VAL A 243 -8.65 14.59 -4.80
CA VAL A 243 -8.89 13.86 -6.07
C VAL A 243 -9.17 12.39 -5.84
N VAL A 244 -8.38 11.73 -5.00
CA VAL A 244 -8.60 10.32 -4.66
C VAL A 244 -9.94 10.12 -3.97
N THR A 245 -10.29 11.02 -3.05
CA THR A 245 -11.55 10.98 -2.32
C THR A 245 -12.73 11.23 -3.25
N SER A 246 -12.64 12.17 -4.21
CA SER A 246 -13.73 12.39 -5.16
C SER A 246 -14.01 11.15 -6.02
N ILE A 247 -12.96 10.44 -6.45
CA ILE A 247 -13.10 9.18 -7.17
C ILE A 247 -13.72 8.11 -6.27
N ALA A 248 -13.18 7.93 -5.05
CA ALA A 248 -13.68 6.93 -4.10
C ALA A 248 -15.16 7.14 -3.77
N LEU A 249 -15.55 8.37 -3.42
CA LEU A 249 -16.93 8.75 -3.12
C LEU A 249 -17.87 8.56 -4.31
N THR A 250 -17.40 8.86 -5.53
CA THR A 250 -18.18 8.61 -6.74
C THR A 250 -18.45 7.12 -6.92
N LEU A 251 -17.43 6.27 -6.72
CA LEU A 251 -17.59 4.81 -6.80
C LEU A 251 -18.51 4.28 -5.68
N GLN A 252 -18.39 4.80 -4.46
CA GLN A 252 -19.26 4.44 -3.33
C GLN A 252 -20.73 4.83 -3.61
N ALA A 253 -20.96 6.02 -4.15
CA ALA A 253 -22.29 6.48 -4.51
C ALA A 253 -22.91 5.64 -5.64
N LEU A 254 -22.14 5.31 -6.68
CA LEU A 254 -22.63 4.57 -7.85
C LEU A 254 -22.83 3.07 -7.59
N PHE A 255 -21.92 2.41 -6.88
CA PHE A 255 -21.89 0.95 -6.77
C PHE A 255 -22.31 0.42 -5.41
N LEU A 256 -22.14 1.19 -4.34
CA LEU A 256 -22.44 0.76 -2.97
C LEU A 256 -23.67 1.45 -2.38
N ALA A 257 -24.32 2.34 -3.16
CA ALA A 257 -25.41 3.18 -2.70
C ALA A 257 -25.09 3.89 -1.37
N HIS A 258 -23.82 4.24 -1.18
CA HIS A 258 -23.32 4.86 0.03
C HIS A 258 -22.93 6.31 -0.25
N GLY A 259 -23.64 7.26 0.37
CA GLY A 259 -23.58 8.68 0.04
C GLY A 259 -24.63 9.09 -0.99
N GLY A 260 -24.30 10.06 -1.84
CA GLY A 260 -25.19 10.57 -2.89
C GLY A 260 -24.42 11.31 -3.97
N ILE A 261 -24.97 11.31 -5.19
CA ILE A 261 -24.45 12.08 -6.32
C ILE A 261 -24.74 13.56 -6.11
N THR A 262 -25.94 13.95 -5.68
CA THR A 262 -26.22 15.38 -5.44
C THR A 262 -25.40 15.93 -4.26
N THR A 263 -25.12 15.10 -3.27
CA THR A 263 -24.36 15.46 -2.06
C THR A 263 -22.87 15.21 -2.18
N LEU A 264 -22.39 14.70 -3.33
CA LEU A 264 -20.99 14.38 -3.57
C LEU A 264 -20.06 15.59 -3.36
N GLY A 265 -20.49 16.78 -3.79
CA GLY A 265 -19.71 18.02 -3.57
C GLY A 265 -19.44 18.28 -2.09
N ALA A 266 -20.45 18.15 -1.23
CA ALA A 266 -20.33 18.34 0.22
C ALA A 266 -19.44 17.25 0.84
N ASN A 267 -19.65 15.99 0.46
CA ASN A 267 -18.81 14.88 0.93
C ASN A 267 -17.34 15.05 0.50
N ILE A 268 -17.05 15.60 -0.70
CA ILE A 268 -15.68 15.93 -1.12
C ILE A 268 -15.10 17.04 -0.24
N VAL A 269 -15.87 18.06 0.09
CA VAL A 269 -15.40 19.18 0.93
C VAL A 269 -15.09 18.70 2.35
N SER A 270 -16.01 18.01 3.01
CA SER A 270 -15.79 17.48 4.36
C SER A 270 -14.66 16.43 4.43
N MET A 271 -14.66 15.44 3.53
CA MET A 271 -13.73 14.31 3.62
C MET A 271 -12.44 14.53 2.83
N GLY A 272 -12.57 14.95 1.57
CA GLY A 272 -11.44 15.10 0.66
C GLY A 272 -10.65 16.38 0.88
N VAL A 273 -11.27 17.43 1.42
CA VAL A 273 -10.64 18.73 1.66
C VAL A 273 -10.39 18.95 3.16
N ALA A 274 -11.43 19.16 3.96
CA ALA A 274 -11.27 19.53 5.37
C ALA A 274 -10.47 18.48 6.16
N GLY A 275 -10.88 17.22 6.10
CA GLY A 275 -10.14 16.12 6.73
C GLY A 275 -8.69 16.04 6.24
N ALA A 276 -8.48 16.10 4.92
CA ALA A 276 -7.15 16.00 4.33
C ALA A 276 -6.19 17.12 4.77
N TRP A 277 -6.66 18.37 4.75
CA TRP A 277 -5.84 19.52 5.16
C TRP A 277 -5.57 19.52 6.66
N VAL A 278 -6.55 19.16 7.49
CA VAL A 278 -6.34 19.03 8.93
C VAL A 278 -5.37 17.90 9.24
N GLY A 279 -5.56 16.71 8.66
CA GLY A 279 -4.66 15.57 8.86
C GLY A 279 -3.21 15.90 8.47
N TRP A 280 -3.00 16.46 7.27
CA TRP A 280 -1.68 16.87 6.81
C TRP A 280 -1.06 17.98 7.68
N GLY A 281 -1.86 18.98 8.06
CA GLY A 281 -1.44 20.10 8.89
C GLY A 281 -1.05 19.66 10.30
N VAL A 282 -1.89 18.84 10.94
CA VAL A 282 -1.65 18.26 12.27
C VAL A 282 -0.40 17.40 12.24
N PHE A 283 -0.23 16.56 11.22
CA PHE A 283 0.98 15.74 11.08
C PHE A 283 2.23 16.62 11.01
N THR A 284 2.22 17.61 10.10
CA THR A 284 3.36 18.50 9.87
C THR A 284 3.68 19.34 11.11
N ALA A 285 2.67 19.90 11.77
CA ALA A 285 2.82 20.68 12.99
C ALA A 285 3.35 19.80 14.15
N SER A 286 2.78 18.63 14.37
CA SER A 286 3.22 17.68 15.41
C SER A 286 4.68 17.28 15.20
N ARG A 287 5.08 17.02 13.96
CA ARG A 287 6.46 16.69 13.61
C ARG A 287 7.43 17.86 13.83
N ARG A 288 7.00 19.10 13.53
CA ARG A 288 7.79 20.31 13.83
C ARG A 288 7.94 20.57 15.32
N LEU A 289 6.96 20.18 16.13
CA LEU A 289 6.99 20.25 17.59
C LEU A 289 7.78 19.10 18.24
N GLY A 290 8.39 18.21 17.45
CA GLY A 290 9.24 17.12 17.94
C GLY A 290 8.48 15.90 18.44
N LEU A 291 7.17 15.78 18.18
CA LEU A 291 6.43 14.58 18.58
C LEU A 291 6.93 13.35 17.82
N PRO A 292 6.95 12.16 18.45
CA PRO A 292 7.36 10.93 17.80
C PRO A 292 6.42 10.61 16.63
N TRP A 293 6.95 9.99 15.58
CA TRP A 293 6.24 9.74 14.32
C TRP A 293 4.88 9.06 14.51
N PHE A 294 4.82 8.07 15.42
CA PHE A 294 3.61 7.35 15.73
C PHE A 294 2.53 8.26 16.34
N ALA A 295 2.90 9.13 17.30
CA ALA A 295 1.96 10.07 17.90
C ALA A 295 1.50 11.13 16.90
N ALA A 296 2.40 11.65 16.06
CA ALA A 296 2.04 12.60 15.01
C ALA A 296 1.05 11.98 14.00
N ALA A 297 1.27 10.73 13.58
CA ALA A 297 0.36 10.00 12.71
C ALA A 297 -0.98 9.69 13.37
N PHE A 298 -0.98 9.32 14.65
CA PHE A 298 -2.19 9.08 15.43
C PHE A 298 -3.06 10.33 15.51
N LEU A 299 -2.47 11.46 15.91
CA LEU A 299 -3.17 12.73 16.00
C LEU A 299 -3.70 13.18 14.64
N ALA A 300 -2.92 12.98 13.58
CA ALA A 300 -3.33 13.32 12.22
C ALA A 300 -4.54 12.50 11.74
N GLY A 301 -4.56 11.19 11.99
CA GLY A 301 -5.72 10.35 11.66
C GLY A 301 -6.96 10.78 12.45
N MET A 302 -6.83 10.88 13.78
CA MET A 302 -7.95 11.23 14.66
C MET A 302 -8.53 12.62 14.38
N LEU A 303 -7.68 13.64 14.23
CA LEU A 303 -8.15 15.01 13.97
C LEU A 303 -8.60 15.22 12.53
N SER A 304 -8.09 14.44 11.57
CA SER A 304 -8.65 14.41 10.20
C SER A 304 -10.11 13.97 10.23
N ASP A 305 -10.40 12.87 10.93
CA ASP A 305 -11.77 12.31 11.01
C ASP A 305 -12.72 13.28 11.72
N TRP A 306 -12.32 13.81 12.87
CA TRP A 306 -13.13 14.80 13.60
C TRP A 306 -13.35 16.10 12.82
N ALA A 307 -12.38 16.54 12.02
CA ALA A 307 -12.55 17.70 11.14
C ALA A 307 -13.56 17.44 10.03
N THR A 308 -13.57 16.22 9.47
CA THR A 308 -14.59 15.78 8.52
C THR A 308 -15.98 15.89 9.15
N TYR A 309 -16.19 15.32 10.34
CA TYR A 309 -17.51 15.37 10.98
C TYR A 309 -17.94 16.77 11.42
N ALA A 310 -17.02 17.59 11.89
CA ALA A 310 -17.30 18.98 12.21
C ALA A 310 -17.75 19.75 10.95
N THR A 311 -17.11 19.47 9.80
CA THR A 311 -17.46 20.09 8.52
C THR A 311 -18.80 19.57 8.00
N THR A 312 -19.06 18.26 8.05
CA THR A 312 -20.37 17.69 7.70
C THR A 312 -21.49 18.24 8.59
N SER A 313 -21.23 18.43 9.89
CA SER A 313 -22.19 19.04 10.81
C SER A 313 -22.50 20.49 10.42
N LEU A 314 -21.49 21.24 9.97
CA LEU A 314 -21.65 22.60 9.45
C LEU A 314 -22.44 22.60 8.13
N GLU A 315 -22.13 21.70 7.21
CA GLU A 315 -22.82 21.56 5.91
C GLU A 315 -24.31 21.28 6.11
N LEU A 316 -24.64 20.33 6.98
CA LEU A 316 -26.03 19.98 7.31
C LEU A 316 -26.72 21.10 8.08
N ALA A 317 -26.07 21.73 9.06
CA ALA A 317 -26.66 22.83 9.81
C ALA A 317 -26.96 24.02 8.92
N ALA A 318 -26.04 24.38 8.01
CA ALA A 318 -26.22 25.46 7.06
C ALA A 318 -27.40 25.20 6.10
N ALA A 319 -27.59 23.95 5.69
CA ALA A 319 -28.66 23.58 4.77
C ALA A 319 -30.03 23.39 5.43
N LEU A 320 -30.07 22.94 6.69
CA LEU A 320 -31.30 22.44 7.34
C LEU A 320 -31.81 23.31 8.49
N HIS A 321 -31.12 24.39 8.89
CA HIS A 321 -31.56 25.21 10.02
C HIS A 321 -32.91 25.92 9.78
N GLY A 322 -33.32 26.14 8.53
CA GLY A 322 -34.57 26.83 8.18
C GLY A 322 -34.66 28.21 8.83
N ASP A 323 -35.79 28.51 9.48
CA ASP A 323 -35.96 29.75 10.27
C ASP A 323 -35.36 29.66 11.69
N GLY A 324 -34.84 28.50 12.08
CA GLY A 324 -34.23 28.26 13.37
C GLY A 324 -32.80 28.83 13.50
N SER A 325 -32.26 28.77 14.72
CA SER A 325 -30.89 29.19 15.01
C SER A 325 -29.87 28.20 14.41
N PHE A 326 -29.00 28.69 13.53
CA PHE A 326 -27.88 27.93 12.96
C PHE A 326 -27.03 27.25 14.04
N THR A 327 -26.64 27.98 15.09
CA THR A 327 -25.79 27.45 16.17
C THR A 327 -26.46 26.30 16.92
N THR A 328 -27.79 26.39 17.10
CA THR A 328 -28.56 25.33 17.74
C THR A 328 -28.56 24.07 16.87
N MET A 329 -28.87 24.22 15.57
CA MET A 329 -28.86 23.10 14.63
C MET A 329 -27.47 22.45 14.52
N PHE A 330 -26.42 23.26 14.42
CA PHE A 330 -25.04 22.80 14.39
C PHE A 330 -24.67 22.00 15.64
N SER A 331 -24.99 22.53 16.83
CA SER A 331 -24.68 21.87 18.10
C SER A 331 -25.43 20.55 18.25
N LEU A 332 -26.70 20.50 17.81
CA LEU A 332 -27.50 19.28 17.82
C LEU A 332 -26.91 18.19 16.90
N ILE A 333 -26.58 18.54 15.65
CA ILE A 333 -26.01 17.60 14.69
C ILE A 333 -24.63 17.12 15.14
N LEU A 334 -23.78 18.04 15.59
CA LEU A 334 -22.45 17.72 16.09
C LEU A 334 -22.52 16.76 17.29
N LEU A 335 -23.41 17.04 18.25
CA LEU A 335 -23.61 16.18 19.43
C LEU A 335 -24.18 14.81 19.03
N ALA A 336 -25.06 14.74 18.04
CA ALA A 336 -25.62 13.48 17.54
C ALA A 336 -24.55 12.57 16.92
N PHE A 337 -23.47 13.11 16.38
CA PHE A 337 -22.36 12.35 15.82
C PHE A 337 -21.33 11.88 16.87
N VAL A 338 -21.27 12.48 18.06
CA VAL A 338 -20.28 12.12 19.09
C VAL A 338 -20.25 10.61 19.42
N PRO A 339 -21.38 9.92 19.65
CA PRO A 339 -21.36 8.52 20.09
C PRO A 339 -20.72 7.55 19.10
N THR A 340 -20.73 7.88 17.81
CA THR A 340 -20.17 7.02 16.74
C THR A 340 -18.81 7.52 16.27
N GLN A 341 -18.69 8.83 16.08
CA GLN A 341 -17.55 9.41 15.38
C GLN A 341 -16.36 9.69 16.29
N LEU A 342 -16.59 9.95 17.58
CA LEU A 342 -15.49 10.12 18.53
C LEU A 342 -14.70 8.81 18.72
N PRO A 343 -15.36 7.65 18.97
CA PRO A 343 -14.66 6.36 19.00
C PRO A 343 -14.01 6.00 17.67
N LEU A 344 -14.67 6.27 16.54
CA LEU A 344 -14.12 5.97 15.22
C LEU A 344 -12.85 6.78 14.95
N GLY A 345 -12.83 8.08 15.24
CA GLY A 345 -11.63 8.90 15.05
C GLY A 345 -10.43 8.40 15.86
N ILE A 346 -10.65 7.88 17.07
CA ILE A 346 -9.57 7.24 17.85
C ILE A 346 -9.05 5.99 17.13
N LEU A 347 -9.96 5.16 16.63
CA LEU A 347 -9.62 3.97 15.86
C LEU A 347 -8.87 4.32 14.56
N GLU A 348 -9.32 5.34 13.83
CA GLU A 348 -8.64 5.89 12.66
C GLU A 348 -7.24 6.41 13.00
N GLY A 349 -7.07 7.06 14.16
CA GLY A 349 -5.76 7.45 14.66
C GLY A 349 -4.81 6.27 14.77
N PHE A 350 -5.26 5.17 15.41
CA PHE A 350 -4.46 3.95 15.52
C PHE A 350 -4.19 3.30 14.16
N LEU A 351 -5.20 3.25 13.28
CA LEU A 351 -5.07 2.71 11.92
C LEU A 351 -4.02 3.51 11.14
N CYS A 352 -4.11 4.84 11.16
CA CYS A 352 -3.17 5.74 10.50
C CYS A 352 -1.74 5.56 11.01
N ALA A 353 -1.56 5.56 12.32
CA ALA A 353 -0.25 5.34 12.94
C ALA A 353 0.33 3.96 12.64
N GLY A 354 -0.51 2.91 12.66
CA GLY A 354 -0.13 1.55 12.32
C GLY A 354 0.30 1.39 10.87
N VAL A 355 -0.50 1.89 9.92
CA VAL A 355 -0.20 1.84 8.48
C VAL A 355 1.09 2.60 8.17
N LEU A 356 1.26 3.82 8.70
CA LEU A 356 2.47 4.60 8.44
C LEU A 356 3.71 3.99 9.09
N LYS A 357 3.59 3.38 10.28
CA LYS A 357 4.69 2.63 10.90
C LYS A 357 5.06 1.40 10.06
N PHE A 358 4.08 0.67 9.54
CA PHE A 358 4.30 -0.48 8.67
C PHE A 358 5.01 -0.07 7.38
N ILE A 359 4.53 0.98 6.70
CA ILE A 359 5.16 1.51 5.49
C ILE A 359 6.59 1.97 5.79
N ARG A 360 6.83 2.70 6.88
CA ARG A 360 8.17 3.13 7.28
C ARG A 360 9.14 1.95 7.43
N ASN A 361 8.68 0.85 8.02
CA ASN A 361 9.53 -0.30 8.29
C ASN A 361 9.74 -1.21 7.07
N ARG A 362 8.76 -1.30 6.16
CA ARG A 362 8.79 -2.26 5.05
C ARG A 362 9.07 -1.63 3.68
N ARG A 363 8.64 -0.39 3.46
CA ARG A 363 8.71 0.35 2.19
C ARG A 363 9.01 1.84 2.46
N PRO A 364 10.13 2.17 3.13
CA PRO A 364 10.48 3.55 3.51
C PRO A 364 10.55 4.51 2.32
N GLU A 365 10.84 4.01 1.13
CA GLU A 365 10.86 4.79 -0.12
C GLU A 365 9.50 5.45 -0.45
N LEU A 366 8.39 4.91 0.05
CA LEU A 366 7.06 5.51 -0.13
C LEU A 366 6.83 6.76 0.73
N LEU A 367 7.68 6.98 1.74
CA LEU A 367 7.59 8.15 2.63
C LEU A 367 8.50 9.30 2.20
N GLN A 368 9.25 9.16 1.10
CA GLN A 368 10.13 10.22 0.59
C GLN A 368 9.37 11.48 0.17
N THR A 369 8.06 11.36 -0.07
CA THR A 369 7.16 12.46 -0.46
C THR A 369 6.52 13.17 0.73
N VAL A 370 6.70 12.68 1.97
CA VAL A 370 6.12 13.27 3.18
C VAL A 370 6.94 14.51 3.58
N PRO A 371 6.31 15.65 3.92
CA PRO A 371 7.05 16.82 4.36
C PRO A 371 7.94 16.48 5.55
N ALA A 372 9.25 16.72 5.41
CA ALA A 372 10.23 16.46 6.45
C ALA A 372 10.03 17.42 7.62
N GLY A 373 9.13 17.08 8.55
CA GLY A 373 9.13 17.64 9.88
C GLY A 373 10.22 16.97 10.72
N GLY A 374 11.42 17.56 10.69
CA GLY A 374 12.51 17.38 11.66
C GLY A 374 13.05 15.96 11.87
N THR A 375 14.23 15.70 11.27
CA THR A 375 15.30 14.74 11.62
C THR A 375 14.97 13.31 12.08
N ALA A 376 15.63 12.36 11.39
CA ALA A 376 16.17 11.06 11.84
C ALA A 376 15.42 10.29 12.95
#